data_AF-A0A942RR62-F1
#
_entry.id   AF-A0A942RR62-F1
#
_cell.length_a   1.000
_cell.length_b   1.000
_cell.length_c   1.000
_cell.angle_alpha   90.00
_cell.angle_beta   90.00
_cell.angle_gamma   90.00
#
_symmetry.space_group_name_H-M   'P 1'
#
loop_
_entity.id
_entity.type
_entity.pdbx_description
1 polymer ?
#
loop_
_entity_poly.entity_id
_entity_poly.type
_entity_poly.pdbx_seq_one_letter_code
_entity_poly.pdbx_strand_id
1 'polypeptide(L)'
;MKKGLWRVVIAILVIGMLLGGSAWAMQQRVPAQTMEPTVTDEHFKEVDKPVAVIAQVTTDEQTEEKVEEPVQPEPITEAAPVIKKKEAAPVVAPVVAVQVPDMPEKPAVVAVAVAETVPAPVEEKIAPANPFRLGAAREYRFVTKITVKNNGDATSTGVRLEIPLLTASSLYQVQSGETFSLDPVEIKNVQGTRVGVFSFEDLAPGAETVLELRYQVRTSVIEFFSDFVPKTAGSKPTQYLEAIKGIESDNTQIINLAAQVTGDKLTDWDKAAEITRWVAANISYDGAAATRNSGALAALQSKKGVCEDYAALAAALARASGIPARIAYGYTDNGTHWPASGSFALRGFRHAWVEYYLEGRGWVPAEPTRSTSTKLYFGTFPHNRYIVQNYNDVSLKGNYRGGKLAISWTESLE
;
A
#
# COMPACT_ATOMS: atom_id res chain seq x y z
N MET A 1 -7.65 63.39 51.81
CA MET A 1 -8.22 63.65 50.47
C MET A 1 -9.14 62.49 50.07
N LYS A 2 -10.45 62.77 49.99
CA LYS A 2 -11.54 62.22 49.14
C LYS A 2 -11.43 60.75 48.62
N LYS A 3 -12.31 59.82 49.07
CA LYS A 3 -13.61 59.35 48.48
C LYS A 3 -13.42 58.45 47.23
N GLY A 4 -14.06 57.29 47.00
CA GLY A 4 -15.13 56.50 47.63
C GLY A 4 -15.23 55.12 46.90
N LEU A 5 -15.65 54.03 47.56
CA LEU A 5 -16.98 53.37 47.46
C LEU A 5 -17.46 53.12 46.00
N TRP A 6 -17.72 51.87 45.58
CA TRP A 6 -19.03 51.22 45.70
C TRP A 6 -19.00 49.67 45.73
N ARG A 7 -19.99 49.11 46.42
CA ARG A 7 -20.37 47.69 46.60
C ARG A 7 -21.42 47.27 45.55
N VAL A 8 -21.67 45.95 45.43
CA VAL A 8 -22.96 45.19 45.36
C VAL A 8 -22.66 43.85 44.63
N VAL A 9 -22.86 42.60 45.09
CA VAL A 9 -23.78 41.86 45.99
C VAL A 9 -25.03 41.26 45.28
N ILE A 10 -24.97 39.94 45.03
CA ILE A 10 -25.98 38.85 45.28
C ILE A 10 -26.94 38.27 44.20
N ALA A 11 -27.04 36.92 44.28
CA ALA A 11 -28.09 35.90 43.97
C ALA A 11 -28.51 35.64 42.51
N ILE A 12 -28.38 34.41 41.97
CA ILE A 12 -29.15 33.14 42.18
C ILE A 12 -30.64 33.25 41.81
N LEU A 13 -31.05 32.52 40.77
CA LEU A 13 -32.37 31.90 40.67
C LEU A 13 -32.35 30.65 39.77
N VAL A 14 -32.75 29.53 40.37
CA VAL A 14 -33.10 28.25 39.75
C VAL A 14 -34.61 28.26 39.50
N ILE A 15 -35.09 27.91 38.30
CA ILE A 15 -36.44 27.40 38.04
C ILE A 15 -36.35 26.33 36.93
N GLY A 16 -36.93 25.16 37.19
CA GLY A 16 -37.08 24.06 36.23
C GLY A 16 -38.52 23.85 35.74
N MET A 17 -38.76 22.63 35.24
CA MET A 17 -39.96 22.00 34.63
C MET A 17 -39.85 21.86 33.11
N LEU A 18 -39.70 20.65 32.55
CA LEU A 18 -40.64 19.50 32.41
C LEU A 18 -41.77 19.71 31.39
N LEU A 19 -42.05 18.62 30.66
CA LEU A 19 -43.07 18.37 29.62
C LEU A 19 -42.60 18.75 28.20
N GLY A 20 -42.63 17.89 27.17
CA GLY A 20 -43.15 16.54 26.99
C GLY A 20 -43.08 16.21 25.49
N GLY A 21 -43.19 14.93 25.12
CA GLY A 21 -43.43 14.55 23.72
C GLY A 21 -42.66 13.32 23.23
N SER A 22 -42.96 12.16 23.80
CA SER A 22 -42.95 10.90 23.05
C SER A 22 -43.81 11.02 21.79
N ALA A 23 -43.35 10.51 20.64
CA ALA A 23 -43.99 9.37 19.97
C ALA A 23 -43.44 9.07 18.55
N TRP A 24 -43.60 7.79 18.19
CA TRP A 24 -43.58 7.16 16.86
C TRP A 24 -42.24 6.82 16.21
N ALA A 25 -41.76 5.63 16.58
CA ALA A 25 -41.14 4.73 15.63
C ALA A 25 -42.12 4.40 14.49
N MET A 26 -41.71 4.65 13.25
CA MET A 26 -42.32 4.02 12.08
C MET A 26 -41.21 3.41 11.23
N GLN A 27 -41.07 2.11 11.44
CA GLN A 27 -40.20 1.21 10.72
C GLN A 27 -40.82 0.95 9.33
N GLN A 28 -40.24 1.53 8.29
CA GLN A 28 -40.48 1.07 6.92
C GLN A 28 -39.27 0.25 6.46
N ARG A 29 -39.48 -1.07 6.41
CA ARG A 29 -38.64 -2.01 5.69
C ARG A 29 -38.74 -1.70 4.20
N VAL A 30 -37.63 -1.27 3.60
CA VAL A 30 -37.45 -1.30 2.14
C VAL A 30 -36.71 -2.61 1.82
N PRO A 31 -37.20 -3.42 0.87
CA PRO A 31 -36.66 -4.76 0.62
C PRO A 31 -35.27 -4.70 -0.02
N ALA A 32 -34.44 -5.66 0.37
CA ALA A 32 -33.14 -5.92 -0.23
C ALA A 32 -33.31 -6.23 -1.73
N GLN A 33 -32.89 -5.28 -2.58
CA GLN A 33 -32.61 -5.58 -3.97
C GLN A 33 -31.18 -6.12 -4.04
N THR A 34 -31.07 -7.40 -4.35
CA THR A 34 -29.86 -8.04 -4.84
C THR A 34 -29.48 -7.39 -6.18
N MET A 35 -28.58 -6.41 -6.14
CA MET A 35 -27.86 -5.98 -7.33
C MET A 35 -26.69 -6.93 -7.54
N GLU A 36 -26.81 -7.79 -8.55
CA GLU A 36 -25.68 -8.49 -9.14
C GLU A 36 -24.66 -7.44 -9.63
N PRO A 37 -23.37 -7.53 -9.29
CA PRO A 37 -22.37 -6.64 -9.86
C PRO A 37 -22.14 -7.03 -11.32
N THR A 38 -22.72 -6.27 -12.24
CA THR A 38 -22.28 -6.16 -13.62
C THR A 38 -20.87 -5.55 -13.61
N VAL A 39 -19.85 -6.39 -13.71
CA VAL A 39 -18.47 -5.95 -13.95
C VAL A 39 -18.39 -5.55 -15.42
N THR A 40 -18.48 -4.26 -15.71
CA THR A 40 -18.17 -3.70 -17.03
C THR A 40 -16.66 -3.50 -17.14
N ASP A 41 -16.10 -4.18 -18.12
CA ASP A 41 -14.69 -4.44 -18.41
C ASP A 41 -14.00 -3.24 -19.10
N GLU A 42 -13.95 -2.07 -18.45
CA GLU A 42 -13.37 -0.85 -19.06
C GLU A 42 -12.31 -0.10 -18.22
N HIS A 43 -11.81 -0.64 -17.11
CA HIS A 43 -10.85 0.10 -16.25
C HIS A 43 -9.36 -0.05 -16.60
N PHE A 44 -9.02 -0.68 -17.73
CA PHE A 44 -7.64 -0.72 -18.24
C PHE A 44 -7.53 0.00 -19.59
N LYS A 45 -7.58 1.32 -19.55
CA LYS A 45 -6.95 2.19 -20.56
C LYS A 45 -6.00 3.14 -19.86
N GLU A 46 -4.85 2.60 -19.45
CA GLU A 46 -3.70 3.45 -19.21
C GLU A 46 -3.28 4.00 -20.59
N VAL A 47 -3.55 5.28 -20.81
CA VAL A 47 -3.15 5.98 -22.03
C VAL A 47 -1.62 5.98 -22.08
N ASP A 48 -1.11 5.31 -23.11
CA ASP A 48 0.28 5.26 -23.54
C ASP A 48 0.97 6.62 -23.44
N LYS A 49 2.03 6.68 -22.62
CA LYS A 49 3.30 7.31 -23.00
C LYS A 49 4.44 6.41 -22.52
N PRO A 50 5.48 6.15 -23.33
CA PRO A 50 6.73 5.65 -22.78
C PRO A 50 7.16 6.65 -21.70
N VAL A 51 7.51 6.17 -20.51
CA VAL A 51 8.23 7.01 -19.56
C VAL A 51 9.62 7.20 -20.15
N ALA A 52 9.75 8.15 -21.06
CA ALA A 52 11.02 8.80 -21.30
C ALA A 52 11.32 9.57 -20.02
N VAL A 53 12.04 8.97 -19.09
CA VAL A 53 12.77 9.77 -18.11
C VAL A 53 13.82 10.50 -18.92
N ILE A 54 13.52 11.74 -19.28
CA ILE A 54 14.57 12.71 -19.55
C ILE A 54 15.33 12.78 -18.23
N ALA A 55 16.46 12.09 -18.15
CA ALA A 55 17.46 12.39 -17.13
C ALA A 55 17.59 13.92 -17.10
N GLN A 56 17.77 14.55 -15.95
CA GLN A 56 18.10 15.98 -15.95
C GLN A 56 19.44 16.15 -16.67
N VAL A 57 19.34 16.39 -17.98
CA VAL A 57 20.40 16.57 -18.94
C VAL A 57 20.45 18.07 -19.14
N THR A 58 21.47 18.70 -18.59
CA THR A 58 21.80 20.08 -18.92
C THR A 58 22.47 20.10 -20.27
N THR A 59 21.75 20.59 -21.28
CA THR A 59 22.29 21.05 -22.56
C THR A 59 21.59 22.37 -22.91
N ASP A 60 22.37 23.37 -23.30
CA ASP A 60 21.88 24.71 -23.67
C ASP A 60 21.07 24.70 -24.99
N GLU A 61 20.19 25.70 -25.10
CA GLU A 61 19.42 26.19 -26.27
C GLU A 61 18.05 25.56 -26.65
N GLN A 62 17.12 26.49 -26.92
CA GLN A 62 15.69 26.33 -27.22
C GLN A 62 15.41 26.13 -28.72
N THR A 63 14.29 25.50 -29.08
CA THR A 63 13.29 26.02 -30.05
C THR A 63 12.03 25.14 -30.09
N GLU A 64 10.87 25.79 -30.22
CA GLU A 64 9.51 25.25 -30.22
C GLU A 64 9.07 24.72 -31.59
N GLU A 65 8.30 23.61 -31.65
CA GLU A 65 7.33 23.38 -32.73
C GLU A 65 6.15 22.47 -32.31
N LYS A 66 5.08 22.55 -33.10
CA LYS A 66 3.64 22.43 -32.81
C LYS A 66 3.07 21.01 -33.00
N VAL A 67 2.06 20.66 -32.20
CA VAL A 67 1.37 19.34 -32.16
C VAL A 67 0.14 19.32 -33.08
N GLU A 68 -0.13 18.18 -33.73
CA GLU A 68 -1.37 17.87 -34.45
C GLU A 68 -2.00 16.55 -33.93
N GLU A 69 -3.33 16.52 -33.75
CA GLU A 69 -4.13 15.44 -33.16
C GLU A 69 -4.58 14.36 -34.17
N PRO A 70 -4.76 13.08 -33.78
CA PRO A 70 -5.44 12.10 -34.63
C PRO A 70 -6.88 11.76 -34.20
N VAL A 71 -7.69 11.51 -35.23
CA VAL A 71 -9.14 11.26 -35.31
C VAL A 71 -9.54 9.84 -34.83
N GLN A 72 -10.73 9.69 -34.22
CA GLN A 72 -11.32 8.41 -33.78
C GLN A 72 -12.27 7.77 -34.82
N PRO A 73 -12.40 6.42 -34.86
CA PRO A 73 -13.50 5.75 -35.57
C PRO A 73 -14.62 5.19 -34.64
N GLU A 74 -15.84 5.15 -35.18
CA GLU A 74 -17.15 4.80 -34.57
C GLU A 74 -17.39 3.30 -34.26
N PRO A 75 -18.39 2.96 -33.40
CA PRO A 75 -18.63 1.59 -32.93
C PRO A 75 -19.61 0.77 -33.79
N ILE A 76 -19.39 -0.55 -33.82
CA ILE A 76 -20.25 -1.53 -34.50
C ILE A 76 -20.99 -2.36 -33.44
N THR A 77 -22.32 -2.43 -33.59
CA THR A 77 -23.28 -3.20 -32.77
C THR A 77 -23.46 -4.63 -33.30
N GLU A 78 -23.45 -5.67 -32.45
CA GLU A 78 -24.32 -6.84 -32.66
C GLU A 78 -24.54 -7.68 -31.39
N ALA A 79 -25.74 -8.25 -31.27
CA ALA A 79 -26.33 -8.89 -30.10
C ALA A 79 -26.16 -10.42 -30.08
N ALA A 80 -26.23 -10.99 -28.86
CA ALA A 80 -26.22 -12.43 -28.56
C ALA A 80 -27.57 -13.14 -28.84
N PRO A 81 -27.60 -14.48 -28.74
CA PRO A 81 -28.77 -15.17 -28.18
C PRO A 81 -28.46 -16.06 -26.96
N VAL A 82 -29.47 -16.09 -26.09
CA VAL A 82 -29.57 -16.71 -24.77
C VAL A 82 -30.03 -18.18 -24.86
N ILE A 83 -29.50 -19.07 -24.01
CA ILE A 83 -30.04 -20.43 -23.77
C ILE A 83 -30.40 -20.60 -22.29
N LYS A 84 -31.65 -21.00 -22.02
CA LYS A 84 -32.25 -21.23 -20.68
C LYS A 84 -32.09 -22.68 -20.20
N LYS A 85 -31.90 -22.90 -18.89
CA LYS A 85 -32.24 -24.14 -18.13
C LYS A 85 -32.44 -23.75 -16.65
N LYS A 86 -33.69 -23.57 -16.15
CA LYS A 86 -34.65 -24.52 -15.55
C LYS A 86 -34.21 -25.09 -14.18
N GLU A 87 -34.73 -24.48 -13.11
CA GLU A 87 -34.72 -24.94 -11.72
C GLU A 87 -35.66 -26.12 -11.46
N ALA A 88 -35.38 -26.86 -10.39
CA ALA A 88 -36.33 -27.71 -9.67
C ALA A 88 -36.09 -27.57 -8.15
N ALA A 89 -37.17 -27.44 -7.38
CA ALA A 89 -37.22 -27.38 -5.91
C ALA A 89 -38.01 -28.60 -5.35
N PRO A 90 -38.36 -28.65 -4.05
CA PRO A 90 -37.68 -29.39 -2.98
C PRO A 90 -38.48 -30.61 -2.47
N VAL A 91 -37.90 -31.43 -1.58
CA VAL A 91 -38.61 -32.53 -0.88
C VAL A 91 -38.29 -32.51 0.62
N VAL A 92 -39.33 -32.62 1.46
CA VAL A 92 -39.28 -32.60 2.94
C VAL A 92 -40.17 -33.73 3.52
N ALA A 93 -39.71 -34.28 4.67
CA ALA A 93 -40.39 -35.02 5.76
C ALA A 93 -40.68 -36.54 5.59
N PRO A 94 -40.79 -37.36 6.69
CA PRO A 94 -41.14 -37.00 8.07
C PRO A 94 -40.34 -37.63 9.25
N VAL A 95 -40.74 -37.22 10.46
CA VAL A 95 -40.27 -37.48 11.84
C VAL A 95 -40.71 -38.84 12.38
N VAL A 96 -39.93 -39.44 13.31
CA VAL A 96 -40.44 -40.39 14.33
C VAL A 96 -39.76 -40.13 15.69
N ALA A 97 -40.58 -39.88 16.71
CA ALA A 97 -40.21 -39.83 18.12
C ALA A 97 -40.52 -41.17 18.80
N VAL A 98 -39.76 -41.55 19.84
CA VAL A 98 -40.08 -42.70 20.70
C VAL A 98 -39.98 -42.26 22.17
N GLN A 99 -40.99 -42.67 22.93
CA GLN A 99 -41.28 -42.34 24.32
C GLN A 99 -41.45 -43.66 25.09
N VAL A 100 -40.86 -43.82 26.27
CA VAL A 100 -41.15 -44.91 27.24
C VAL A 100 -40.79 -44.43 28.67
N PRO A 101 -41.31 -45.03 29.76
CA PRO A 101 -42.28 -44.42 30.68
C PRO A 101 -41.73 -44.20 32.11
N ASP A 102 -42.60 -43.69 32.98
CA ASP A 102 -42.30 -43.05 34.26
C ASP A 102 -42.61 -43.91 35.52
N MET A 103 -42.09 -43.44 36.68
CA MET A 103 -42.43 -43.66 38.12
C MET A 103 -41.68 -44.72 38.98
N PRO A 104 -41.54 -44.55 40.33
CA PRO A 104 -41.97 -43.43 41.22
C PRO A 104 -40.89 -42.84 42.19
N GLU A 105 -41.25 -41.72 42.84
CA GLU A 105 -40.48 -40.79 43.70
C GLU A 105 -40.05 -41.29 45.11
N LYS A 106 -38.98 -40.68 45.68
CA LYS A 106 -38.85 -40.30 47.11
C LYS A 106 -37.68 -39.30 47.36
N PRO A 107 -37.61 -38.61 48.51
CA PRO A 107 -37.90 -37.19 48.70
C PRO A 107 -36.66 -36.27 48.74
N ALA A 108 -36.95 -34.96 48.67
CA ALA A 108 -36.03 -33.83 48.57
C ALA A 108 -34.92 -33.73 49.63
N VAL A 109 -33.75 -33.27 49.19
CA VAL A 109 -32.79 -32.51 50.00
C VAL A 109 -32.32 -31.31 49.18
N VAL A 110 -32.66 -30.11 49.63
CA VAL A 110 -32.13 -28.86 49.08
C VAL A 110 -30.70 -28.70 49.62
N ALA A 111 -29.71 -28.90 48.75
CA ALA A 111 -28.33 -28.50 49.01
C ALA A 111 -27.97 -27.37 48.05
N VAL A 112 -27.86 -26.15 48.58
CA VAL A 112 -27.26 -25.03 47.86
C VAL A 112 -25.76 -25.29 47.83
N ALA A 113 -25.28 -25.93 46.76
CA ALA A 113 -23.86 -26.01 46.45
C ALA A 113 -23.48 -24.71 45.71
N VAL A 114 -22.76 -23.83 46.40
CA VAL A 114 -22.01 -22.77 45.72
C VAL A 114 -20.86 -23.48 45.00
N ALA A 115 -21.03 -23.74 43.71
CA ALA A 115 -19.95 -24.20 42.87
C ALA A 115 -18.97 -23.03 42.70
N GLU A 116 -17.84 -23.07 43.41
CA GLU A 116 -16.68 -22.30 43.02
C GLU A 116 -16.26 -22.79 41.63
N THR A 117 -16.54 -21.97 40.62
CA THR A 117 -15.99 -22.19 39.28
C THR A 117 -14.48 -21.97 39.38
N VAL A 118 -13.72 -23.05 39.48
CA VAL A 118 -12.28 -23.01 39.22
C VAL A 118 -12.13 -22.56 37.76
N PRO A 119 -11.54 -21.39 37.47
CA PRO A 119 -11.31 -20.99 36.09
C PRO A 119 -10.45 -22.06 35.42
N ALA A 120 -10.84 -22.46 34.22
CA ALA A 120 -10.05 -23.37 33.40
C ALA A 120 -8.61 -22.84 33.32
N PRO A 121 -7.58 -23.73 33.29
CA PRO A 121 -6.21 -23.29 33.12
C PRO A 121 -6.16 -22.42 31.87
N VAL A 122 -5.73 -21.16 32.04
CA VAL A 122 -5.40 -20.33 30.89
C VAL A 122 -4.22 -21.03 30.25
N GLU A 123 -4.47 -21.72 29.15
CA GLU A 123 -3.44 -22.32 28.33
C GLU A 123 -2.51 -21.17 27.95
N GLU A 124 -1.33 -21.12 28.58
CA GLU A 124 -0.36 -20.06 28.37
C GLU A 124 0.11 -20.21 26.92
N LYS A 125 -0.58 -19.49 26.01
CA LYS A 125 -0.23 -19.41 24.60
C LYS A 125 1.21 -18.93 24.56
N ILE A 126 2.13 -19.85 24.32
CA ILE A 126 3.56 -19.54 24.20
C ILE A 126 3.65 -18.50 23.09
N ALA A 127 3.99 -17.26 23.46
CA ALA A 127 4.07 -16.17 22.51
C ALA A 127 5.00 -16.58 21.36
N PRO A 128 4.58 -16.43 20.09
CA PRO A 128 5.37 -16.87 18.96
C PRO A 128 6.74 -16.18 18.98
N ALA A 129 7.79 -16.93 18.64
CA ALA A 129 9.17 -16.44 18.67
C ALA A 129 9.38 -15.23 17.72
N ASN A 130 8.59 -15.17 16.64
CA ASN A 130 8.55 -14.06 15.70
C ASN A 130 7.20 -13.33 15.78
N PRO A 131 7.18 -12.02 15.53
CA PRO A 131 5.97 -11.19 15.54
C PRO A 131 5.01 -11.45 14.36
N PHE A 132 5.39 -12.33 13.43
CA PHE A 132 4.64 -12.67 12.24
C PHE A 132 4.86 -14.14 11.84
N ARG A 133 4.01 -14.62 10.94
CA ARG A 133 4.20 -15.87 10.19
C ARG A 133 4.40 -15.59 8.71
N LEU A 134 5.24 -16.40 8.07
CA LEU A 134 5.34 -16.46 6.62
C LEU A 134 4.49 -17.63 6.12
N GLY A 135 3.69 -17.37 5.09
CA GLY A 135 2.83 -18.36 4.45
C GLY A 135 3.39 -18.86 3.13
N ALA A 136 2.48 -19.12 2.19
CA ALA A 136 2.83 -19.55 0.84
C ALA A 136 3.84 -18.60 0.19
N ALA A 137 4.85 -19.16 -0.45
CA ALA A 137 5.93 -18.42 -1.08
C ALA A 137 6.01 -18.69 -2.57
N ARG A 138 6.65 -17.78 -3.29
CA ARG A 138 6.86 -17.90 -4.73
C ARG A 138 8.23 -17.39 -5.11
N GLU A 139 8.88 -18.14 -5.99
CA GLU A 139 10.13 -17.75 -6.61
C GLU A 139 9.86 -17.04 -7.93
N TYR A 140 10.62 -15.97 -8.17
CA TYR A 140 10.62 -15.19 -9.39
C TYR A 140 12.04 -15.03 -9.90
N ARG A 141 12.21 -15.07 -11.22
CA ARG A 141 13.36 -14.46 -11.87
C ARG A 141 12.95 -13.06 -12.31
N PHE A 142 13.38 -12.05 -11.55
CA PHE A 142 13.13 -10.65 -11.90
C PHE A 142 14.26 -10.18 -12.83
N VAL A 143 13.89 -9.66 -13.99
CA VAL A 143 14.85 -9.24 -15.01
C VAL A 143 14.59 -7.77 -15.36
N THR A 144 15.65 -6.98 -15.35
CA THR A 144 15.66 -5.60 -15.84
C THR A 144 16.60 -5.53 -17.04
N LYS A 145 16.07 -5.15 -18.20
CA LYS A 145 16.87 -4.89 -19.41
C LYS A 145 16.89 -3.40 -19.67
N ILE A 146 18.09 -2.81 -19.71
CA ILE A 146 18.32 -1.38 -19.93
C ILE A 146 19.01 -1.24 -21.27
N THR A 147 18.35 -0.57 -22.21
CA THR A 147 18.87 -0.30 -23.54
C THR A 147 19.42 1.12 -23.59
N VAL A 148 20.68 1.24 -24.01
CA VAL A 148 21.38 2.52 -24.19
C VAL A 148 21.71 2.66 -25.67
N LYS A 149 21.11 3.65 -26.31
CA LYS A 149 21.27 3.89 -27.75
C LYS A 149 21.77 5.30 -28.01
N ASN A 150 22.76 5.44 -28.89
CA ASN A 150 23.16 6.75 -29.39
C ASN A 150 22.30 7.14 -30.60
N ASN A 151 21.41 8.10 -30.42
CA ASN A 151 20.55 8.68 -31.45
C ASN A 151 21.15 9.97 -32.05
N GLY A 152 22.38 10.34 -31.69
CA GLY A 152 23.09 11.48 -32.24
C GLY A 152 23.87 11.15 -33.50
N ASP A 153 24.49 12.17 -34.08
CA ASP A 153 25.38 12.13 -35.24
C ASP A 153 26.87 12.05 -34.89
N ALA A 154 27.21 12.22 -33.61
CA ALA A 154 28.55 12.05 -33.06
C ALA A 154 28.63 10.86 -32.08
N THR A 155 29.83 10.30 -31.90
CA THR A 155 30.09 9.24 -30.92
C THR A 155 29.85 9.74 -29.49
N SER A 156 29.16 8.92 -28.69
CA SER A 156 29.04 9.11 -27.25
C SER A 156 30.17 8.36 -26.54
N THR A 157 30.98 9.09 -25.78
CA THR A 157 32.17 8.55 -25.10
C THR A 157 32.04 8.63 -23.58
N GLY A 158 32.75 7.74 -22.89
CA GLY A 158 32.77 7.71 -21.42
C GLY A 158 31.37 7.51 -20.81
N VAL A 159 30.58 6.65 -21.45
CA VAL A 159 29.19 6.38 -21.08
C VAL A 159 29.15 5.63 -19.76
N ARG A 160 28.63 6.29 -18.72
CA ARG A 160 28.52 5.71 -17.37
C ARG A 160 27.12 5.92 -16.82
N LEU A 161 26.52 4.84 -16.33
CA LEU A 161 25.19 4.84 -15.73
C LEU A 161 25.25 4.43 -14.26
N GLU A 162 24.49 5.13 -13.42
CA GLU A 162 24.20 4.76 -12.04
C GLU A 162 22.77 4.22 -11.98
N ILE A 163 22.64 2.94 -11.66
CA ILE A 163 21.39 2.20 -11.75
C ILE A 163 20.99 1.68 -10.36
N PRO A 164 19.80 2.04 -9.85
CA PRO A 164 19.25 1.45 -8.63
C PRO A 164 19.11 -0.07 -8.80
N LEU A 165 19.64 -0.82 -7.84
CA LEU A 165 19.56 -2.28 -7.80
C LEU A 165 18.41 -2.74 -6.90
N LEU A 166 17.97 -3.97 -7.10
CA LEU A 166 16.94 -4.58 -6.26
C LEU A 166 17.38 -4.62 -4.78
N THR A 167 16.44 -4.32 -3.88
CA THR A 167 16.67 -4.42 -2.44
C THR A 167 16.53 -5.85 -1.92
N ALA A 168 17.37 -6.19 -0.94
CA ALA A 168 17.33 -7.44 -0.20
C ALA A 168 16.80 -7.27 1.25
N SER A 169 16.31 -6.08 1.63
CA SER A 169 15.99 -5.72 3.04
C SER A 169 14.49 -5.75 3.39
N SER A 170 13.78 -6.78 2.94
CA SER A 170 12.34 -7.00 3.21
C SER A 170 12.11 -8.24 4.07
N LEU A 171 11.05 -8.22 4.90
CA LEU A 171 10.64 -9.37 5.72
C LEU A 171 9.87 -10.44 4.93
N TYR A 172 9.31 -10.07 3.79
CA TYR A 172 8.47 -10.94 2.94
C TYR A 172 9.06 -11.15 1.55
N GLN A 173 10.33 -10.79 1.37
CA GLN A 173 11.11 -11.02 0.16
C GLN A 173 12.55 -11.40 0.53
N VAL A 174 13.06 -12.46 -0.08
CA VAL A 174 14.45 -12.91 0.02
C VAL A 174 15.07 -12.90 -1.36
N GLN A 175 16.23 -12.28 -1.52
CA GLN A 175 17.02 -12.35 -2.75
C GLN A 175 18.08 -13.44 -2.59
N SER A 176 18.04 -14.48 -3.42
CA SER A 176 18.97 -15.63 -3.37
C SER A 176 20.06 -15.59 -4.43
N GLY A 177 19.96 -14.70 -5.43
CA GLY A 177 20.99 -14.52 -6.44
C GLY A 177 20.82 -13.21 -7.22
N GLU A 178 21.93 -12.67 -7.71
CA GLU A 178 21.99 -11.57 -8.67
C GLU A 178 23.10 -11.82 -9.71
N THR A 179 22.84 -11.47 -10.96
CA THR A 179 23.82 -11.52 -12.05
C THR A 179 23.63 -10.34 -13.00
N PHE A 180 24.72 -9.80 -13.50
CA PHE A 180 24.72 -8.67 -14.43
C PHE A 180 25.41 -9.08 -15.74
N SER A 181 24.88 -8.67 -16.90
CA SER A 181 25.52 -8.93 -18.19
C SER A 181 26.82 -8.14 -18.39
N LEU A 182 27.01 -7.10 -17.60
CA LEU A 182 28.21 -6.30 -17.48
C LEU A 182 28.44 -6.04 -16.00
N ASP A 183 29.64 -6.32 -15.48
CA ASP A 183 29.93 -6.10 -14.08
C ASP A 183 29.96 -4.60 -13.74
N PRO A 184 29.36 -4.18 -12.61
CA PRO A 184 29.47 -2.80 -12.17
C PRO A 184 30.91 -2.50 -11.75
N VAL A 185 31.39 -1.31 -12.10
CA VAL A 185 32.69 -0.80 -11.62
C VAL A 185 32.66 -0.54 -10.12
N GLU A 186 31.48 -0.27 -9.57
CA GLU A 186 31.26 0.03 -8.16
C GLU A 186 29.80 -0.28 -7.80
N ILE A 187 29.55 -0.79 -6.59
CA ILE A 187 28.22 -0.78 -5.98
C ILE A 187 28.30 0.12 -4.74
N LYS A 188 27.55 1.21 -4.75
CA LYS A 188 27.50 2.20 -3.65
C LYS A 188 26.12 2.25 -3.02
N ASN A 189 26.03 2.81 -1.81
CA ASN A 189 24.76 3.10 -1.15
C ASN A 189 24.44 4.58 -1.27
N VAL A 190 23.30 4.91 -1.87
CA VAL A 190 22.79 6.29 -1.99
C VAL A 190 21.48 6.35 -1.22
N GLN A 191 21.49 7.05 -0.07
CA GLN A 191 20.31 7.19 0.80
C GLN A 191 19.71 5.82 1.24
N GLY A 192 20.55 4.78 1.37
CA GLY A 192 20.12 3.42 1.71
C GLY A 192 19.65 2.57 0.53
N THR A 193 19.69 3.09 -0.69
CA THR A 193 19.47 2.32 -1.92
C THR A 193 20.80 1.86 -2.50
N ARG A 194 20.90 0.57 -2.85
CA ARG A 194 22.05 0.02 -3.60
C ARG A 194 22.02 0.57 -5.02
N VAL A 195 23.12 1.12 -5.47
CA VAL A 195 23.28 1.68 -6.82
C VAL A 195 24.52 1.07 -7.45
N GLY A 196 24.31 0.32 -8.54
CA GLY A 196 25.39 -0.19 -9.38
C GLY A 196 25.83 0.87 -10.37
N VAL A 197 27.13 1.06 -10.48
CA VAL A 197 27.72 2.00 -11.44
C VAL A 197 28.32 1.19 -12.58
N PHE A 198 27.84 1.41 -13.79
CA PHE A 198 28.22 0.64 -14.99
C PHE A 198 28.90 1.56 -15.99
N SER A 199 30.03 1.10 -16.55
CA SER A 199 30.77 1.83 -17.58
C SER A 199 30.69 1.05 -18.88
N PHE A 200 30.16 1.69 -19.92
CA PHE A 200 29.98 1.11 -21.24
C PHE A 200 31.11 1.54 -22.16
N GLU A 201 31.31 0.78 -23.24
CA GLU A 201 32.16 1.20 -24.34
C GLU A 201 31.58 2.43 -25.05
N ASP A 202 32.41 3.11 -25.84
CA ASP A 202 32.00 4.24 -26.64
C ASP A 202 30.97 3.81 -27.70
N LEU A 203 29.89 4.59 -27.85
CA LEU A 203 28.78 4.29 -28.74
C LEU A 203 28.84 5.19 -29.97
N ALA A 204 29.15 4.61 -31.14
CA ALA A 204 29.07 5.29 -32.42
C ALA A 204 27.62 5.75 -32.74
N PRO A 205 27.41 6.70 -33.67
CA PRO A 205 26.08 7.08 -34.13
C PRO A 205 25.23 5.87 -34.53
N GLY A 206 24.03 5.74 -33.96
CA GLY A 206 23.11 4.64 -34.19
C GLY A 206 23.41 3.34 -33.43
N ALA A 207 24.56 3.25 -32.74
CA ALA A 207 24.92 2.07 -31.95
C ALA A 207 24.05 1.93 -30.70
N GLU A 208 23.85 0.68 -30.28
CA GLU A 208 23.03 0.29 -29.15
C GLU A 208 23.75 -0.79 -28.32
N THR A 209 23.58 -0.72 -27.00
CA THR A 209 24.00 -1.76 -26.07
C THR A 209 22.90 -2.04 -25.05
N VAL A 210 22.86 -3.26 -24.52
CA VAL A 210 21.85 -3.71 -23.56
C VAL A 210 22.53 -4.24 -22.30
N LEU A 211 22.19 -3.66 -21.16
CA LEU A 211 22.55 -4.15 -19.84
C LEU A 211 21.38 -4.97 -19.27
N GLU A 212 21.65 -6.21 -18.89
CA GLU A 212 20.67 -7.09 -18.27
C GLU A 212 21.05 -7.36 -16.82
N LEU A 213 20.12 -7.05 -15.91
CA LEU A 213 20.21 -7.34 -14.48
C LEU A 213 19.20 -8.43 -14.15
N ARG A 214 19.65 -9.56 -13.59
CA ARG A 214 18.80 -10.71 -13.25
C ARG A 214 18.89 -10.99 -11.76
N TYR A 215 17.74 -11.22 -11.13
CA TYR A 215 17.63 -11.50 -9.71
C TYR A 215 16.76 -12.73 -9.47
N GLN A 216 17.18 -13.60 -8.55
CA GLN A 216 16.34 -14.68 -8.02
C GLN A 216 15.72 -14.19 -6.71
N VAL A 217 14.39 -14.12 -6.70
CA VAL A 217 13.63 -13.46 -5.64
C VAL A 217 12.52 -14.39 -5.15
N ARG A 218 12.56 -14.71 -3.86
CA ARG A 218 11.49 -15.43 -3.17
C ARG A 218 10.62 -14.47 -2.38
N THR A 219 9.37 -14.32 -2.76
CA THR A 219 8.39 -13.53 -2.01
C THR A 219 7.48 -14.45 -1.19
N SER A 220 6.89 -13.97 -0.10
CA SER A 220 6.04 -14.77 0.78
C SER A 220 4.80 -14.01 1.21
N VAL A 221 3.70 -14.72 1.42
CA VAL A 221 2.60 -14.23 2.25
C VAL A 221 3.18 -13.90 3.63
N ILE A 222 2.79 -12.76 4.19
CA ILE A 222 3.19 -12.36 5.54
C ILE A 222 1.96 -11.96 6.34
N GLU A 223 1.92 -12.33 7.61
CA GLU A 223 0.86 -11.98 8.54
C GLU A 223 1.42 -11.75 9.93
N PHE A 224 1.29 -10.51 10.41
CA PHE A 224 1.68 -10.09 11.74
C PHE A 224 0.58 -10.43 12.76
N PHE A 225 0.99 -10.85 13.95
CA PHE A 225 0.07 -11.09 15.05
C PHE A 225 -0.33 -9.74 15.68
N SER A 226 -1.62 -9.42 15.63
CA SER A 226 -2.13 -8.16 16.18
C SER A 226 -1.98 -8.07 17.70
N ASP A 227 -2.02 -9.20 18.39
CA ASP A 227 -1.87 -9.35 19.85
C ASP A 227 -0.42 -9.52 20.31
N PHE A 228 0.57 -9.47 19.40
CA PHE A 228 1.98 -9.57 19.78
C PHE A 228 2.40 -8.40 20.70
N VAL A 229 2.99 -8.73 21.85
CA VAL A 229 3.56 -7.75 22.76
C VAL A 229 5.08 -7.94 22.78
N PRO A 230 5.87 -6.93 22.36
CA PRO A 230 7.32 -7.00 22.43
C PRO A 230 7.80 -7.26 23.86
N LYS A 231 8.69 -8.23 24.04
CA LYS A 231 9.29 -8.51 25.36
C LYS A 231 10.31 -7.45 25.80
N THR A 232 10.89 -6.74 24.84
CA THR A 232 11.90 -5.69 25.07
C THR A 232 11.64 -4.51 24.15
N ALA A 233 11.81 -3.30 24.69
CA ALA A 233 11.86 -2.10 23.89
C ALA A 233 13.10 -2.11 22.98
N GLY A 234 12.91 -1.88 21.68
CA GLY A 234 13.96 -1.85 20.67
C GLY A 234 14.25 -0.42 20.24
N SER A 235 15.43 -0.17 19.65
CA SER A 235 15.71 1.14 19.07
C SER A 235 14.89 1.36 17.80
N LYS A 236 14.06 2.41 17.76
CA LYS A 236 13.38 2.86 16.54
C LYS A 236 14.40 3.46 15.56
N PRO A 237 14.30 3.18 14.23
CA PRO A 237 15.19 3.78 13.25
C PRO A 237 14.79 5.24 12.98
N THR A 238 15.34 6.16 13.77
CA THR A 238 14.92 7.57 13.84
C THR A 238 15.05 8.34 12.54
N GLN A 239 15.94 7.94 11.63
CA GLN A 239 16.04 8.54 10.28
C GLN A 239 14.70 8.47 9.51
N TYR A 240 13.86 7.47 9.79
CA TYR A 240 12.54 7.34 9.17
C TYR A 240 11.44 8.11 9.91
N LEU A 241 11.80 8.99 10.86
CA LEU A 241 10.92 10.00 11.45
C LEU A 241 11.11 11.38 10.80
N GLU A 242 12.23 11.60 10.12
CA GLU A 242 12.58 12.90 9.56
C GLU A 242 11.63 13.30 8.42
N ALA A 243 11.31 14.59 8.33
CA ALA A 243 10.59 15.13 7.18
C ALA A 243 11.53 15.21 5.97
N ILE A 244 11.03 14.82 4.80
CA ILE A 244 11.76 14.92 3.53
C ILE A 244 10.81 15.41 2.44
N LYS A 245 11.35 15.85 1.30
CA LYS A 245 10.53 16.16 0.13
C LYS A 245 9.64 14.96 -0.23
N GLY A 246 8.33 15.19 -0.37
CA GLY A 246 7.35 14.15 -0.64
C GLY A 246 6.72 13.55 0.63
N ILE A 247 7.35 13.70 1.80
CA ILE A 247 6.86 13.23 3.10
C ILE A 247 6.99 14.40 4.10
N GLU A 248 6.14 15.40 3.93
CA GLU A 248 6.16 16.66 4.69
C GLU A 248 5.59 16.49 6.12
N SER A 249 6.16 15.58 6.92
CA SER A 249 5.67 15.23 8.26
C SER A 249 5.82 16.31 9.33
N ASP A 250 6.61 17.35 9.05
CA ASP A 250 6.77 18.55 9.88
C ASP A 250 5.75 19.66 9.55
N ASN A 251 4.94 19.48 8.50
CA ASN A 251 3.92 20.45 8.13
C ASN A 251 2.77 20.47 9.15
N THR A 252 2.36 21.66 9.58
CA THR A 252 1.29 21.84 10.58
C THR A 252 -0.04 21.18 10.21
N GLN A 253 -0.43 21.14 8.93
CA GLN A 253 -1.66 20.46 8.51
C GLN A 253 -1.56 18.94 8.69
N ILE A 254 -0.38 18.37 8.37
CA ILE A 254 -0.10 16.95 8.55
C ILE A 254 -0.04 16.60 10.03
N ILE A 255 0.64 17.41 10.86
CA ILE A 255 0.72 17.21 12.31
C ILE A 255 -0.66 17.24 12.96
N ASN A 256 -1.48 18.26 12.65
CA ASN A 256 -2.82 18.39 13.21
C ASN A 256 -3.73 17.22 12.79
N LEU A 257 -3.65 16.81 11.52
CA LEU A 257 -4.41 15.67 11.05
C LEU A 257 -3.91 14.36 11.69
N ALA A 258 -2.61 14.17 11.84
CA ALA A 258 -2.03 12.99 12.49
C ALA A 258 -2.55 12.86 13.93
N ALA A 259 -2.56 13.95 14.69
CA ALA A 259 -3.14 13.98 16.04
C ALA A 259 -4.65 13.65 16.03
N GLN A 260 -5.41 14.19 15.08
CA GLN A 260 -6.84 13.89 14.95
C GLN A 260 -7.12 12.43 14.58
N VAL A 261 -6.39 11.88 13.60
CA VAL A 261 -6.57 10.52 13.08
C VAL A 261 -6.16 9.50 14.13
N THR A 262 -5.05 9.73 14.82
CA THR A 262 -4.57 8.80 15.86
C THR A 262 -5.39 8.91 17.14
N GLY A 263 -5.86 10.10 17.52
CA GLY A 263 -6.69 10.32 18.70
C GLY A 263 -6.10 9.70 19.96
N ASP A 264 -6.94 9.04 20.75
CA ASP A 264 -6.55 8.43 22.04
C ASP A 264 -5.93 7.02 21.90
N LYS A 265 -5.54 6.61 20.68
CA LYS A 265 -4.95 5.28 20.47
C LYS A 265 -3.62 5.15 21.19
N LEU A 266 -3.51 4.09 21.99
CA LEU A 266 -2.38 3.89 22.90
C LEU A 266 -1.18 3.25 22.20
N THR A 267 -1.40 2.39 21.20
CA THR A 267 -0.32 1.62 20.57
C THR A 267 0.01 2.14 19.18
N ASP A 268 1.29 2.03 18.79
CA ASP A 268 1.73 2.38 17.42
C ASP A 268 1.06 1.48 16.37
N TRP A 269 0.69 0.24 16.73
CA TRP A 269 -0.10 -0.66 15.90
C TRP A 269 -1.46 -0.05 15.56
N ASP A 270 -2.22 0.35 16.58
CA ASP A 270 -3.56 0.91 16.37
C ASP A 270 -3.50 2.24 15.61
N LYS A 271 -2.51 3.09 15.93
CA LYS A 271 -2.28 4.36 15.23
C LYS A 271 -2.00 4.12 13.75
N ALA A 272 -1.06 3.24 13.41
CA ALA A 272 -0.72 2.94 12.03
C ALA A 272 -1.89 2.30 11.26
N ALA A 273 -2.65 1.40 11.90
CA ALA A 273 -3.86 0.82 11.33
C ALA A 273 -4.92 1.90 11.00
N GLU A 274 -5.11 2.87 11.90
CA GLU A 274 -6.05 3.98 11.65
C GLU A 274 -5.57 4.92 10.56
N ILE A 275 -4.29 5.27 10.55
CA ILE A 275 -3.71 6.10 9.49
C ILE A 275 -3.96 5.44 8.13
N THR A 276 -3.65 4.14 8.02
CA THR A 276 -3.89 3.38 6.78
C THR A 276 -5.37 3.44 6.37
N ARG A 277 -6.29 3.19 7.32
CA ARG A 277 -7.74 3.22 7.06
C ARG A 277 -8.22 4.60 6.64
N TRP A 278 -7.76 5.65 7.32
CA TRP A 278 -8.16 7.02 7.05
C TRP A 278 -7.70 7.44 5.65
N VAL A 279 -6.44 7.20 5.28
CA VAL A 279 -5.92 7.52 3.94
C VAL A 279 -6.74 6.80 2.87
N ALA A 280 -6.96 5.50 3.04
CA ALA A 280 -7.75 4.69 2.12
C ALA A 280 -9.21 5.17 1.96
N ALA A 281 -9.77 5.84 2.97
CA ALA A 281 -11.14 6.35 2.96
C ALA A 281 -11.26 7.81 2.49
N ASN A 282 -10.19 8.58 2.53
CA ASN A 282 -10.24 10.03 2.31
C ASN A 282 -9.49 10.50 1.06
N ILE A 283 -8.75 9.62 0.40
CA ILE A 283 -8.11 9.90 -0.88
C ILE A 283 -8.84 9.13 -1.98
N SER A 284 -9.09 9.81 -3.10
CA SER A 284 -9.67 9.22 -4.30
C SER A 284 -8.57 8.93 -5.31
N TYR A 285 -8.62 7.76 -5.94
CA TYR A 285 -7.63 7.39 -6.95
C TYR A 285 -7.90 8.17 -8.24
N ASP A 286 -6.89 8.90 -8.73
CA ASP A 286 -6.99 9.72 -9.92
C ASP A 286 -5.61 9.81 -10.59
N GLY A 287 -5.42 9.01 -11.65
CA GLY A 287 -4.17 8.96 -12.43
C GLY A 287 -3.87 10.25 -13.21
N ALA A 288 -4.88 11.10 -13.40
CA ALA A 288 -4.81 12.38 -14.09
C ALA A 288 -4.79 13.57 -13.11
N ALA A 289 -4.67 13.33 -11.79
CA ALA A 289 -4.60 14.38 -10.80
C ALA A 289 -3.46 15.36 -11.12
N ALA A 290 -3.77 16.65 -11.16
CA ALA A 290 -2.77 17.71 -11.40
C ALA A 290 -1.66 17.76 -10.35
N THR A 291 -1.93 17.20 -9.16
CA THR A 291 -0.99 17.10 -8.03
C THR A 291 -0.39 15.71 -7.86
N ARG A 292 -0.56 14.83 -8.85
CA ARG A 292 0.00 13.48 -8.83
C ARG A 292 1.50 13.52 -8.51
N ASN A 293 1.93 12.66 -7.58
CA ASN A 293 3.31 12.51 -7.12
C ASN A 293 3.95 13.84 -6.64
N SER A 294 3.14 14.77 -6.13
CA SER A 294 3.62 16.09 -5.65
C SER A 294 3.84 16.14 -4.13
N GLY A 295 3.71 15.00 -3.44
CA GLY A 295 4.00 14.85 -2.02
C GLY A 295 2.78 14.72 -1.11
N ALA A 296 3.00 14.33 0.14
CA ALA A 296 1.98 14.06 1.14
C ALA A 296 1.06 15.26 1.38
N LEU A 297 1.61 16.47 1.46
CA LEU A 297 0.81 17.68 1.67
C LEU A 297 -0.13 17.95 0.48
N ALA A 298 0.36 17.78 -0.74
CA ALA A 298 -0.44 17.97 -1.95
C ALA A 298 -1.58 16.93 -2.02
N ALA A 299 -1.28 15.67 -1.72
CA ALA A 299 -2.28 14.60 -1.62
C ALA A 299 -3.35 14.90 -0.55
N LEU A 300 -2.93 15.43 0.61
CA LEU A 300 -3.86 15.85 1.67
C LEU A 300 -4.81 16.96 1.21
N GLN A 301 -4.28 17.97 0.52
CA GLN A 301 -5.05 19.14 0.09
C GLN A 301 -5.98 18.81 -1.08
N SER A 302 -5.50 18.05 -2.07
CA SER A 302 -6.26 17.70 -3.27
C SER A 302 -7.26 16.56 -3.03
N LYS A 303 -7.00 15.71 -2.02
CA LYS A 303 -7.73 14.46 -1.74
C LYS A 303 -7.71 13.48 -2.92
N LYS A 304 -6.72 13.62 -3.81
CA LYS A 304 -6.60 12.85 -5.05
C LYS A 304 -5.16 12.47 -5.33
N GLY A 305 -4.95 11.32 -5.93
CA GLY A 305 -3.61 10.89 -6.37
C GLY A 305 -3.56 9.43 -6.77
N VAL A 306 -2.34 8.91 -6.89
CA VAL A 306 -2.04 7.51 -7.21
C VAL A 306 -1.37 6.81 -6.01
N CYS A 307 -0.97 5.55 -6.16
CA CYS A 307 -0.41 4.75 -5.06
C CYS A 307 0.74 5.43 -4.30
N GLU A 308 1.61 6.17 -4.99
CA GLU A 308 2.67 6.96 -4.36
C GLU A 308 2.13 8.06 -3.45
N ASP A 309 1.08 8.78 -3.85
CA ASP A 309 0.46 9.84 -3.05
C ASP A 309 -0.20 9.28 -1.78
N TYR A 310 -0.83 8.11 -1.88
CA TYR A 310 -1.40 7.40 -0.73
C TYR A 310 -0.30 6.96 0.24
N ALA A 311 0.75 6.30 -0.26
CA ALA A 311 1.86 5.84 0.55
C ALA A 311 2.61 7.01 1.22
N ALA A 312 2.82 8.10 0.48
CA ALA A 312 3.44 9.33 0.98
C ALA A 312 2.63 9.96 2.11
N LEU A 313 1.32 10.15 1.93
CA LEU A 313 0.46 10.71 2.98
C LEU A 313 0.40 9.80 4.21
N ALA A 314 0.27 8.49 4.01
CA ALA A 314 0.28 7.52 5.10
C ALA A 314 1.60 7.53 5.88
N ALA A 315 2.74 7.65 5.18
CA ALA A 315 4.05 7.79 5.81
C ALA A 315 4.18 9.11 6.58
N ALA A 316 3.72 10.23 6.00
CA ALA A 316 3.83 11.55 6.64
C ALA A 316 3.01 11.63 7.94
N LEU A 317 1.78 11.10 7.93
CA LEU A 317 0.93 11.02 9.12
C LEU A 317 1.53 10.11 10.21
N ALA A 318 2.16 9.00 9.82
CA ALA A 318 2.83 8.10 10.75
C ALA A 318 4.07 8.75 11.37
N ARG A 319 4.92 9.39 10.56
CA ARG A 319 6.11 10.13 11.05
C ARG A 319 5.73 11.25 12.00
N ALA A 320 4.69 12.03 11.67
CA ALA A 320 4.13 13.06 12.54
C ALA A 320 3.55 12.49 13.85
N SER A 321 3.20 11.20 13.88
CA SER A 321 2.72 10.47 15.07
C SER A 321 3.84 9.77 15.85
N GLY A 322 5.11 9.97 15.50
CA GLY A 322 6.26 9.33 16.16
C GLY A 322 6.49 7.87 15.73
N ILE A 323 5.90 7.44 14.61
CA ILE A 323 6.04 6.10 14.04
C ILE A 323 6.97 6.20 12.82
N PRO A 324 8.17 5.56 12.85
CA PRO A 324 9.04 5.57 11.70
C PRO A 324 8.36 4.86 10.53
N ALA A 325 8.34 5.48 9.35
CA ALA A 325 7.66 4.95 8.17
C ALA A 325 8.50 5.13 6.91
N ARG A 326 8.43 4.18 5.99
CA ARG A 326 9.10 4.24 4.68
C ARG A 326 8.14 3.83 3.57
N ILE A 327 8.42 4.29 2.36
CA ILE A 327 7.68 3.88 1.16
C ILE A 327 8.46 2.73 0.52
N ALA A 328 7.76 1.65 0.20
CA ALA A 328 8.28 0.56 -0.61
C ALA A 328 7.81 0.77 -2.05
N TYR A 329 8.75 0.82 -3.00
CA TYR A 329 8.47 0.89 -4.42
C TYR A 329 8.79 -0.44 -5.06
N GLY A 330 7.92 -0.90 -5.97
CA GLY A 330 8.12 -2.17 -6.63
C GLY A 330 6.94 -2.57 -7.49
N TYR A 331 6.56 -3.85 -7.39
CA TYR A 331 5.58 -4.48 -8.26
C TYR A 331 4.58 -5.31 -7.50
N THR A 332 3.31 -5.20 -7.89
CA THR A 332 2.25 -6.13 -7.50
C THR A 332 1.14 -6.12 -8.54
N ASP A 333 0.48 -7.26 -8.71
CA ASP A 333 -0.80 -7.38 -9.42
C ASP A 333 -1.98 -7.56 -8.48
N ASN A 334 -1.74 -7.47 -7.17
CA ASN A 334 -2.71 -7.76 -6.13
C ASN A 334 -3.35 -9.15 -6.21
N GLY A 335 -2.59 -10.13 -6.73
CA GLY A 335 -2.92 -11.56 -6.66
C GLY A 335 -3.61 -12.15 -7.89
N THR A 336 -3.86 -11.38 -8.95
CA THR A 336 -4.86 -11.76 -9.97
C THR A 336 -4.36 -11.97 -11.39
N HIS A 337 -3.19 -11.42 -11.79
CA HIS A 337 -2.82 -11.31 -13.21
C HIS A 337 -1.53 -12.03 -13.60
N TRP A 338 -0.52 -12.08 -12.74
CA TRP A 338 0.76 -12.70 -13.05
C TRP A 338 0.57 -14.20 -13.30
N PRO A 339 1.01 -14.74 -14.45
CA PRO A 339 0.87 -16.15 -14.78
C PRO A 339 1.70 -17.00 -13.81
N ALA A 340 1.39 -18.30 -13.70
CA ALA A 340 2.15 -19.23 -12.86
C ALA A 340 3.58 -19.50 -13.38
N SER A 341 3.79 -19.35 -14.70
CA SER A 341 5.04 -19.65 -15.39
C SER A 341 5.16 -18.84 -16.68
N GLY A 342 6.37 -18.75 -17.21
CA GLY A 342 6.66 -18.06 -18.47
C GLY A 342 7.00 -16.59 -18.26
N SER A 343 7.41 -15.94 -19.35
CA SER A 343 7.79 -14.53 -19.31
C SER A 343 6.57 -13.63 -19.15
N PHE A 344 6.67 -12.65 -18.27
CA PHE A 344 5.60 -11.70 -18.00
C PHE A 344 6.16 -10.29 -17.86
N ALA A 345 5.71 -9.37 -18.72
CA ALA A 345 6.09 -7.97 -18.64
C ALA A 345 5.43 -7.29 -17.43
N LEU A 346 6.21 -6.57 -16.63
CA LEU A 346 5.73 -5.86 -15.44
C LEU A 346 5.26 -4.43 -15.74
N ARG A 347 5.18 -4.04 -17.02
CA ARG A 347 4.62 -2.76 -17.45
C ARG A 347 3.16 -2.66 -16.95
N GLY A 348 2.82 -1.54 -16.30
CA GLY A 348 1.50 -1.31 -15.70
C GLY A 348 1.30 -1.93 -14.31
N PHE A 349 2.29 -2.67 -13.77
CA PHE A 349 2.22 -3.29 -12.44
C PHE A 349 3.14 -2.61 -11.40
N ARG A 350 3.70 -1.44 -11.73
CA ARG A 350 4.43 -0.64 -10.74
C ARG A 350 3.50 -0.18 -9.65
N HIS A 351 3.96 -0.25 -8.42
CA HIS A 351 3.16 0.11 -7.27
C HIS A 351 4.03 0.63 -6.12
N ALA A 352 3.41 1.43 -5.26
CA ALA A 352 4.02 1.95 -4.05
C ALA A 352 3.08 1.72 -2.86
N TRP A 353 3.66 1.31 -1.74
CA TRP A 353 2.94 1.08 -0.49
C TRP A 353 3.78 1.54 0.71
N VAL A 354 3.20 1.56 1.89
CA VAL A 354 3.86 2.04 3.11
C VAL A 354 4.25 0.88 4.02
N GLU A 355 5.41 1.01 4.67
CA GLU A 355 5.83 0.14 5.76
C GLU A 355 6.05 0.97 7.02
N TYR A 356 5.49 0.52 8.14
CA TYR A 356 5.64 1.13 9.46
C TYR A 356 6.60 0.32 10.31
N TYR A 357 7.60 0.97 10.90
CA TYR A 357 8.44 0.32 11.90
C TYR A 357 7.68 0.30 13.23
N LEU A 358 7.14 -0.87 13.57
CA LEU A 358 6.47 -1.08 14.84
C LEU A 358 7.42 -1.81 15.78
N GLU A 359 7.60 -1.27 16.98
CA GLU A 359 8.55 -1.77 17.95
C GLU A 359 8.32 -3.25 18.26
N GLY A 360 9.40 -4.03 18.28
CA GLY A 360 9.38 -5.49 18.42
C GLY A 360 8.77 -6.28 17.25
N ARG A 361 8.12 -5.62 16.28
CA ARG A 361 7.59 -6.24 15.06
C ARG A 361 8.52 -6.05 13.85
N GLY A 362 9.21 -4.91 13.78
CA GLY A 362 9.97 -4.50 12.61
C GLY A 362 9.08 -3.78 11.58
N TRP A 363 9.41 -3.91 10.30
CA TRP A 363 8.71 -3.24 9.20
C TRP A 363 7.40 -3.95 8.84
N VAL A 364 6.29 -3.40 9.30
CA VAL A 364 4.94 -3.90 9.08
C VAL A 364 4.36 -3.24 7.82
N PRO A 365 4.03 -4.02 6.77
CA PRO A 365 3.51 -3.46 5.52
C PRO A 365 2.02 -3.09 5.63
N ALA A 366 1.61 -2.10 4.84
CA ALA A 366 0.21 -1.72 4.68
C ALA A 366 -0.07 -1.20 3.27
N GLU A 367 -1.27 -1.49 2.77
CA GLU A 367 -1.77 -1.09 1.46
C GLU A 367 -2.97 -0.14 1.62
N PRO A 368 -2.75 1.19 1.60
CA PRO A 368 -3.83 2.16 1.66
C PRO A 368 -4.56 2.35 0.31
N THR A 369 -4.02 1.87 -0.82
CA THR A 369 -4.59 2.11 -2.14
C THR A 369 -5.74 1.14 -2.46
N ARG A 370 -6.97 1.65 -2.54
CA ARG A 370 -8.18 0.82 -2.82
C ARG A 370 -8.49 0.60 -4.30
N SER A 371 -7.76 1.22 -5.23
CA SER A 371 -8.18 1.27 -6.65
C SER A 371 -8.16 -0.08 -7.36
N THR A 372 -7.32 -1.01 -6.91
CA THR A 372 -7.16 -2.34 -7.54
C THR A 372 -7.69 -3.47 -6.66
N SER A 373 -8.04 -3.20 -5.40
CA SER A 373 -8.71 -4.16 -4.52
C SER A 373 -9.61 -3.44 -3.53
N THR A 374 -10.82 -3.95 -3.30
CA THR A 374 -11.72 -3.47 -2.23
C THR A 374 -11.17 -3.76 -0.82
N LYS A 375 -10.02 -4.41 -0.72
CA LYS A 375 -9.44 -4.91 0.52
C LYS A 375 -8.33 -3.96 0.99
N LEU A 376 -8.51 -3.43 2.19
CA LEU A 376 -7.47 -2.73 2.93
C LEU A 376 -6.53 -3.78 3.54
N TYR A 377 -5.23 -3.67 3.31
CA TYR A 377 -4.26 -4.54 3.97
C TYR A 377 -3.44 -3.75 4.99
N PHE A 378 -3.31 -4.30 6.20
CA PHE A 378 -2.46 -3.77 7.26
C PHE A 378 -1.89 -4.93 8.06
N GLY A 379 -0.56 -5.01 8.16
CA GLY A 379 0.14 -6.10 8.82
C GLY A 379 -0.09 -7.46 8.18
N THR A 380 -0.63 -7.50 6.96
CA THR A 380 -0.80 -8.71 6.20
C THR A 380 -0.64 -8.40 4.72
N PHE A 381 0.04 -9.27 3.98
CA PHE A 381 -0.09 -9.36 2.53
C PHE A 381 -0.53 -10.78 2.20
N PRO A 382 -1.81 -11.00 1.85
CA PRO A 382 -2.39 -12.34 1.75
C PRO A 382 -1.98 -13.09 0.48
N HIS A 383 -1.14 -12.48 -0.36
CA HIS A 383 -0.54 -13.10 -1.53
C HIS A 383 0.95 -12.77 -1.58
N ASN A 384 1.70 -13.64 -2.26
CA ASN A 384 3.14 -13.54 -2.46
C ASN A 384 3.50 -12.80 -3.75
N ARG A 385 2.66 -11.88 -4.21
CA ARG A 385 2.87 -11.14 -5.47
C ARG A 385 3.35 -9.70 -5.25
N TYR A 386 4.08 -9.46 -4.17
CA TYR A 386 4.75 -8.17 -3.91
C TYR A 386 6.25 -8.35 -4.09
N ILE A 387 6.83 -7.67 -5.08
CA ILE A 387 8.27 -7.57 -5.26
C ILE A 387 8.70 -6.16 -4.87
N VAL A 388 9.52 -6.04 -3.83
CA VAL A 388 10.12 -4.76 -3.42
C VAL A 388 11.34 -4.49 -4.27
N GLN A 389 11.35 -3.36 -4.98
CA GLN A 389 12.51 -2.90 -5.73
C GLN A 389 13.44 -2.06 -4.86
N ASN A 390 12.90 -1.04 -4.18
CA ASN A 390 13.68 -0.14 -3.32
C ASN A 390 12.78 0.56 -2.29
N TYR A 391 13.42 1.31 -1.38
CA TYR A 391 12.74 2.07 -0.32
C TYR A 391 12.90 3.59 -0.45
N ASN A 392 13.56 4.04 -1.52
CA ASN A 392 13.74 5.45 -1.82
C ASN A 392 13.70 5.62 -3.32
N ASP A 393 13.07 6.71 -3.76
CA ASP A 393 13.02 7.10 -5.16
C ASP A 393 14.39 7.66 -5.61
N VAL A 394 15.33 6.74 -5.86
CA VAL A 394 16.62 7.05 -6.48
C VAL A 394 16.46 6.80 -7.97
N SER A 395 16.55 7.86 -8.77
CA SER A 395 16.47 7.73 -10.23
C SER A 395 17.76 7.17 -10.82
N LEU A 396 17.63 6.52 -11.98
CA LEU A 396 18.76 6.23 -12.86
C LEU A 396 19.45 7.53 -13.26
N LYS A 397 20.78 7.56 -13.20
CA LYS A 397 21.59 8.70 -13.66
C LYS A 397 22.56 8.24 -14.74
N GLY A 398 22.87 9.13 -15.68
CA GLY A 398 23.84 8.87 -16.73
C GLY A 398 24.73 10.06 -16.99
N ASN A 399 25.99 9.81 -17.29
CA ASN A 399 26.93 10.81 -17.76
C ASN A 399 27.68 10.27 -18.99
N TYR A 400 27.89 11.14 -19.97
CA TYR A 400 28.59 10.82 -21.22
C TYR A 400 29.06 12.13 -21.88
N ARG A 401 29.90 12.03 -22.92
CA ARG A 401 30.36 13.17 -23.73
C ARG A 401 30.10 12.93 -25.21
N GLY A 402 29.62 13.95 -25.92
CA GLY A 402 29.30 13.85 -27.34
C GLY A 402 28.09 12.96 -27.63
N GLY A 403 27.60 12.99 -28.87
CA GLY A 403 26.42 12.24 -29.29
C GLY A 403 25.15 12.60 -28.51
N LYS A 404 24.13 11.73 -28.58
CA LYS A 404 22.85 11.91 -27.90
C LYS A 404 22.30 10.56 -27.46
N LEU A 405 22.38 10.25 -26.16
CA LEU A 405 21.90 8.98 -25.65
C LEU A 405 20.39 9.00 -25.39
N ALA A 406 19.73 7.93 -25.81
CA ALA A 406 18.40 7.54 -25.34
C ALA A 406 18.55 6.29 -24.48
N ILE A 407 17.94 6.33 -23.29
CA ILE A 407 17.93 5.21 -22.34
C ILE A 407 16.48 4.77 -22.18
N SER A 408 16.25 3.48 -22.31
CA SER A 408 14.95 2.86 -22.03
C SER A 408 15.16 1.57 -21.24
N TRP A 409 14.13 1.08 -20.58
CA TRP A 409 14.21 -0.19 -19.87
C TRP A 409 12.89 -0.94 -19.91
N THR A 410 13.01 -2.25 -19.71
CA THR A 410 11.89 -3.15 -19.50
C THR A 410 12.16 -4.00 -18.27
N GLU A 411 11.09 -4.34 -17.56
CA GLU A 411 11.13 -5.20 -16.40
C GLU A 411 10.15 -6.35 -16.59
N SER A 412 10.60 -7.57 -16.30
CA SER A 412 9.82 -8.77 -16.51
C SER A 412 10.09 -9.84 -15.45
N LEU A 413 9.15 -10.76 -15.33
CA LEU A 413 9.33 -12.04 -14.66
C LEU A 413 9.65 -13.10 -15.72
N GLU A 414 10.53 -14.06 -15.41
CA GLU A 414 10.91 -15.17 -16.30
C GLU A 414 10.82 -16.57 -15.65
#